data_AF-A0A1C6IR16-F1
#
_entry.id   AF-A0A1C6IR16-F1
#
_cell.length_a   1.000
_cell.length_b   1.000
_cell.length_c   1.000
_cell.angle_alpha   90.00
_cell.angle_beta   90.00
_cell.angle_gamma   90.00
#
_symmetry.space_group_name_H-M   'P 1'
#
loop_
_entity.id
_entity.type
_entity.pdbx_description
1 polymer ?
#
loop_
_entity_poly.entity_id
_entity_poly.type
_entity_poly.pdbx_seq_one_letter_code
_entity_poly.pdbx_strand_id
1 'polypeptide(L)'
;MSENIYKYNNEEIKYKIKSCVNMSDRIKIIKNTARLCLIDDDYFSCLKDIAFDIALINVLTDIDLGDMSIDDTENFIKNTNVIDSIKSAIGENFIEKLKQETSYNIEYKTGIHEDSVSKNISNFFKILNEKIHFDQVKANTILEKLNTLNLENLDINAIVDAYVKSEEFKSNKSDLINSKNEEIRNLTEKINELVNNYQNQHLKVLK
;
A
#
# COMPACT_ATOMS: atom_id res chain seq x y z
N MET A 1 -24.51 -19.69 4.43
CA MET A 1 -24.51 -18.37 3.76
C MET A 1 -25.46 -17.46 4.52
N SER A 2 -25.10 -16.22 4.76
CA SER A 2 -25.97 -15.21 5.38
C SER A 2 -26.81 -14.50 4.32
N GLU A 3 -28.07 -14.22 4.62
CA GLU A 3 -28.95 -13.41 3.77
C GLU A 3 -28.66 -11.92 4.01
N ASN A 4 -28.47 -11.18 2.93
CA ASN A 4 -28.15 -9.75 2.92
C ASN A 4 -29.05 -9.05 1.91
N ILE A 5 -29.11 -7.72 1.98
CA ILE A 5 -29.91 -6.88 1.08
C ILE A 5 -29.01 -5.80 0.52
N TYR A 6 -29.07 -5.59 -0.79
CA TYR A 6 -28.54 -4.38 -1.44
C TYR A 6 -29.68 -3.61 -2.12
N LYS A 7 -29.46 -2.32 -2.33
CA LYS A 7 -30.36 -1.47 -3.11
C LYS A 7 -29.76 -1.17 -4.46
N TYR A 8 -30.52 -1.38 -5.52
CA TYR A 8 -30.11 -1.02 -6.88
C TYR A 8 -31.34 -0.56 -7.65
N ASN A 9 -31.26 0.59 -8.33
CA ASN A 9 -32.39 1.19 -9.06
C ASN A 9 -33.69 1.32 -8.23
N ASN A 10 -33.57 1.69 -6.94
CA ASN A 10 -34.66 1.79 -5.96
C ASN A 10 -35.36 0.47 -5.59
N GLU A 11 -34.80 -0.68 -5.98
CA GLU A 11 -35.28 -2.00 -5.58
C GLU A 11 -34.38 -2.59 -4.48
N GLU A 12 -35.00 -3.25 -3.49
CA GLU A 12 -34.29 -4.02 -2.47
C GLU A 12 -34.17 -5.47 -2.93
N ILE A 13 -32.94 -5.93 -3.17
CA ILE A 13 -32.66 -7.26 -3.69
C ILE A 13 -31.92 -8.07 -2.62
N LYS A 14 -32.45 -9.26 -2.35
CA LYS A 14 -31.84 -10.22 -1.42
C LYS A 14 -30.77 -11.03 -2.11
N TYR A 15 -29.68 -11.27 -1.39
CA TYR A 15 -28.58 -12.11 -1.86
C TYR A 15 -27.91 -12.83 -0.68
N LYS A 16 -27.10 -13.83 -0.99
CA LYS A 16 -26.40 -14.67 -0.02
C LYS A 16 -24.91 -14.46 -0.11
N ILE A 17 -24.25 -14.40 1.04
CA ILE A 17 -22.78 -14.32 1.13
C ILE A 17 -22.24 -15.58 1.78
N LYS A 18 -21.15 -16.13 1.23
CA LYS A 18 -20.37 -17.19 1.89
C LYS A 18 -19.72 -16.65 3.16
N SER A 19 -19.86 -17.38 4.27
CA SER A 19 -19.25 -17.03 5.56
C SER A 19 -17.81 -17.53 5.72
N CYS A 20 -17.29 -18.25 4.72
CA CYS A 20 -15.91 -18.73 4.71
C CYS A 20 -15.41 -18.84 3.27
N VAL A 21 -14.10 -18.64 3.10
CA VAL A 21 -13.41 -18.75 1.81
C VAL A 21 -12.46 -19.95 1.89
N ASN A 22 -12.74 -21.00 1.11
CA ASN A 22 -11.84 -22.14 1.02
C ASN A 22 -10.77 -21.93 -0.07
N MET A 23 -9.82 -22.85 -0.18
CA MET A 23 -8.73 -22.74 -1.15
C MET A 23 -9.22 -22.72 -2.61
N SER A 24 -10.29 -23.44 -2.93
CA SER A 24 -10.89 -23.45 -4.27
C SER A 24 -11.48 -22.07 -4.61
N ASP A 25 -12.16 -21.44 -3.65
CA ASP A 25 -12.69 -20.08 -3.81
C ASP A 25 -11.54 -19.07 -4.04
N ARG A 26 -10.46 -19.15 -3.25
CA ARG A 26 -9.26 -18.30 -3.44
C ARG A 26 -8.68 -18.43 -4.85
N ILE A 27 -8.48 -19.66 -5.32
CA ILE A 27 -7.95 -19.91 -6.68
C ILE A 27 -8.88 -19.35 -7.75
N LYS A 28 -10.21 -19.48 -7.57
CA LYS A 28 -11.19 -18.92 -8.52
C LYS A 28 -11.13 -17.40 -8.54
N ILE A 29 -11.04 -16.75 -7.39
CA ILE A 29 -10.93 -15.29 -7.29
C ILE A 29 -9.70 -14.83 -8.06
N ILE A 30 -8.52 -15.38 -7.73
CA ILE A 30 -7.25 -15.05 -8.39
C ILE A 30 -7.34 -15.25 -9.92
N LYS A 31 -7.82 -16.41 -10.37
CA LYS A 31 -7.93 -16.72 -11.81
C LYS A 31 -8.91 -15.81 -12.54
N ASN A 32 -10.05 -15.50 -11.93
CA ASN A 32 -11.07 -14.66 -12.52
C ASN A 32 -10.58 -13.21 -12.63
N THR A 33 -9.95 -12.67 -11.59
CA THR A 33 -9.35 -11.34 -11.63
C THR A 33 -8.29 -11.25 -12.73
N ALA A 34 -7.36 -12.22 -12.78
CA ALA A 34 -6.32 -12.25 -13.80
C ALA A 34 -6.91 -12.33 -15.23
N ARG A 35 -7.97 -13.11 -15.43
CA ARG A 35 -8.64 -13.23 -16.74
C ARG A 35 -9.31 -11.91 -17.15
N LEU A 36 -9.95 -11.21 -16.23
CA LEU A 36 -10.62 -9.94 -16.52
C LEU A 36 -9.62 -8.81 -16.83
N CYS A 37 -8.40 -8.89 -16.30
CA CYS A 37 -7.35 -7.92 -16.60
C CYS A 37 -6.60 -8.23 -17.91
N LEU A 38 -6.82 -9.40 -18.51
CA LEU A 38 -6.14 -9.87 -19.72
C LEU A 38 -7.14 -9.94 -20.87
N ILE A 39 -7.11 -8.94 -21.75
CA ILE A 39 -7.99 -8.85 -22.92
C ILE A 39 -7.10 -8.95 -24.16
N ASP A 40 -7.31 -9.97 -25.00
CA ASP A 40 -6.53 -10.20 -26.20
C ASP A 40 -5.00 -10.20 -25.97
N ASP A 41 -4.57 -10.86 -24.88
CA ASP A 41 -3.19 -10.95 -24.38
C ASP A 41 -2.57 -9.65 -23.83
N ASP A 42 -3.29 -8.52 -23.91
CA ASP A 42 -2.90 -7.27 -23.29
C ASP A 42 -3.35 -7.18 -21.82
N TYR A 43 -2.45 -6.71 -20.96
CA TYR A 43 -2.73 -6.50 -19.54
C TYR A 43 -3.16 -5.06 -19.25
N PHE A 44 -4.39 -4.91 -18.75
CA PHE A 44 -4.98 -3.63 -18.36
C PHE A 44 -4.94 -3.45 -16.85
N SER A 45 -3.85 -2.88 -16.34
CA SER A 45 -3.65 -2.68 -14.89
C SER A 45 -4.74 -1.82 -14.24
N CYS A 46 -5.34 -0.88 -14.98
CA CYS A 46 -6.44 -0.06 -14.50
C CYS A 46 -7.70 -0.87 -14.13
N LEU A 47 -7.87 -2.07 -14.69
CA LEU A 47 -9.01 -2.94 -14.39
C LEU A 47 -8.81 -3.77 -13.12
N LYS A 48 -7.62 -3.79 -12.53
CA LYS A 48 -7.27 -4.76 -11.48
C LYS A 48 -8.20 -4.70 -10.27
N ASP A 49 -8.49 -3.49 -9.79
CA ASP A 49 -9.32 -3.32 -8.59
C ASP A 49 -10.77 -3.72 -8.85
N ILE A 50 -11.36 -3.27 -9.95
CA ILE A 50 -12.72 -3.65 -10.33
C ILE A 50 -12.83 -5.14 -10.67
N ALA A 51 -11.84 -5.72 -11.36
CA ALA A 51 -11.77 -7.13 -11.67
C ALA A 51 -11.67 -8.00 -10.40
N PHE A 52 -11.01 -7.49 -9.35
CA PHE A 52 -10.95 -8.16 -8.06
C PHE A 52 -12.32 -8.15 -7.38
N ASP A 53 -12.98 -6.99 -7.34
CA ASP A 53 -14.32 -6.86 -6.76
C ASP A 53 -15.37 -7.71 -7.49
N ILE A 54 -15.33 -7.75 -8.83
CA ILE A 54 -16.17 -8.64 -9.66
C ILE A 54 -15.93 -10.10 -9.30
N ALA A 55 -14.66 -10.51 -9.17
CA ALA A 55 -14.32 -11.88 -8.82
C ALA A 55 -14.80 -12.24 -7.40
N LEU A 56 -14.75 -11.32 -6.45
CA LEU A 56 -15.32 -11.51 -5.11
C LEU A 56 -16.83 -11.73 -5.19
N ILE A 57 -17.56 -10.87 -5.90
CA ILE A 57 -19.02 -10.98 -6.05
C ILE A 57 -19.37 -12.34 -6.66
N ASN A 58 -18.77 -12.69 -7.80
CA ASN A 58 -19.07 -13.91 -8.54
C ASN A 58 -18.73 -15.21 -7.78
N VAL A 59 -17.75 -15.19 -6.89
CA VAL A 59 -17.30 -16.40 -6.18
C VAL A 59 -17.93 -16.52 -4.79
N LEU A 60 -18.17 -15.40 -4.12
CA LEU A 60 -18.59 -15.36 -2.72
C LEU A 60 -20.07 -15.06 -2.54
N THR A 61 -20.77 -14.65 -3.60
CA THR A 61 -22.21 -14.37 -3.56
C THR A 61 -22.97 -15.20 -4.59
N ASP A 62 -24.29 -15.16 -4.50
CA ASP A 62 -25.22 -15.67 -5.52
C ASP A 62 -25.75 -14.56 -6.45
N ILE A 63 -25.12 -13.38 -6.44
CA ILE A 63 -25.43 -12.30 -7.38
C ILE A 63 -24.89 -12.69 -8.75
N ASP A 64 -25.78 -12.68 -9.74
CA ASP A 64 -25.41 -12.83 -11.13
C ASP A 64 -25.20 -11.44 -11.75
N LEU A 65 -23.94 -11.11 -12.05
CA LEU A 65 -23.59 -9.88 -12.77
C LEU A 65 -23.85 -10.00 -14.28
N GLY A 66 -24.16 -11.19 -14.79
CA GLY A 66 -24.53 -11.42 -16.19
C GLY A 66 -23.52 -10.89 -17.20
N ASP A 67 -24.05 -10.35 -18.30
CA ASP A 67 -23.30 -9.70 -19.39
C ASP A 67 -23.18 -8.17 -19.19
N MET A 68 -23.20 -7.68 -17.95
CA MET A 68 -23.01 -6.26 -17.67
C MET A 68 -21.70 -5.75 -18.29
N SER A 69 -21.74 -4.54 -18.86
CA SER A 69 -20.51 -3.87 -19.28
C SER A 69 -19.62 -3.56 -18.07
N ILE A 70 -18.34 -3.27 -18.30
CA ILE A 70 -17.43 -2.86 -17.22
C ILE A 70 -17.96 -1.61 -16.52
N ASP A 71 -18.50 -0.64 -17.28
CA ASP A 71 -19.04 0.61 -16.74
C ASP A 71 -20.30 0.38 -15.90
N ASP A 72 -21.20 -0.49 -16.36
CA ASP A 72 -22.41 -0.84 -15.59
C ASP A 72 -22.05 -1.60 -14.31
N THR A 73 -21.04 -2.47 -14.38
CA THR A 73 -20.54 -3.20 -13.23
C THR A 73 -19.85 -2.27 -12.23
N GLU A 74 -19.09 -1.28 -12.71
CA GLU A 74 -18.50 -0.26 -11.87
C GLU A 74 -19.58 0.56 -11.15
N ASN A 75 -20.62 0.95 -11.89
CA ASN A 75 -21.78 1.64 -11.31
C ASN A 75 -22.52 0.78 -10.29
N PHE A 76 -22.69 -0.52 -10.54
CA PHE A 76 -23.27 -1.44 -9.57
C PHE A 76 -22.44 -1.51 -8.28
N ILE A 77 -21.12 -1.70 -8.40
CA ILE A 77 -20.24 -1.80 -7.25
C ILE A 77 -20.23 -0.49 -6.44
N LYS A 78 -20.17 0.67 -7.11
CA LYS A 78 -20.18 1.98 -6.45
C LYS A 78 -21.47 2.30 -5.72
N ASN A 79 -22.61 1.85 -6.24
CA ASN A 79 -23.92 2.22 -5.71
C ASN A 79 -24.53 1.16 -4.78
N THR A 80 -23.82 0.06 -4.52
CA THR A 80 -24.28 -1.02 -3.63
C THR A 80 -23.31 -1.24 -2.47
N ASN A 81 -23.82 -1.83 -1.39
CA ASN A 81 -23.03 -2.21 -0.22
C ASN A 81 -22.47 -3.64 -0.31
N VAL A 82 -22.47 -4.26 -1.49
CA VAL A 82 -22.15 -5.68 -1.65
C VAL A 82 -20.71 -5.98 -1.26
N ILE A 83 -19.75 -5.18 -1.73
CA ILE A 83 -18.32 -5.35 -1.40
C ILE A 83 -18.07 -5.16 0.09
N ASP A 84 -18.67 -4.15 0.70
CA ASP A 84 -18.52 -3.91 2.14
C ASP A 84 -19.12 -5.05 2.98
N SER A 85 -20.23 -5.63 2.51
CA SER A 85 -20.85 -6.79 3.15
C SER A 85 -19.96 -8.04 3.02
N ILE A 86 -19.30 -8.24 1.87
CA ILE A 86 -18.30 -9.31 1.69
C ILE A 86 -17.10 -9.11 2.64
N LYS A 87 -16.53 -7.89 2.68
CA LYS A 87 -15.42 -7.55 3.58
C LYS A 87 -15.78 -7.79 5.04
N SER A 88 -17.00 -7.41 5.44
CA SER A 88 -17.50 -7.62 6.80
C SER A 88 -17.69 -9.09 7.14
N ALA A 89 -18.16 -9.89 6.17
CA ALA A 89 -18.41 -11.32 6.36
C ALA A 89 -17.12 -12.16 6.43
N ILE A 90 -16.10 -11.81 5.64
CA ILE A 90 -14.86 -12.58 5.52
C ILE A 90 -13.73 -12.03 6.40
N GLY A 91 -13.74 -10.72 6.66
CA GLY A 91 -12.68 -10.01 7.37
C GLY A 91 -11.78 -9.23 6.41
N GLU A 92 -11.66 -7.94 6.64
CA GLU A 92 -10.93 -6.99 5.79
C GLU A 92 -9.45 -7.38 5.61
N ASN A 93 -8.76 -7.72 6.71
CA ASN A 93 -7.37 -8.19 6.66
C ASN A 93 -7.17 -9.44 5.79
N PHE A 94 -8.18 -10.31 5.69
CA PHE A 94 -8.09 -11.49 4.82
C PHE A 94 -8.29 -11.10 3.34
N ILE A 95 -9.24 -10.19 3.06
CA ILE A 95 -9.45 -9.64 1.72
C ILE A 95 -8.20 -8.93 1.21
N GLU A 96 -7.54 -8.14 2.05
CA GLU A 96 -6.27 -7.47 1.70
C GLU A 96 -5.16 -8.46 1.35
N LYS A 97 -4.99 -9.51 2.17
CA LYS A 97 -4.03 -10.59 1.87
C LYS A 97 -4.35 -11.29 0.56
N LEU A 98 -5.63 -11.57 0.29
CA LEU A 98 -6.05 -12.20 -0.96
C LEU A 98 -5.82 -11.27 -2.16
N LYS A 99 -6.02 -9.96 -2.00
CA LYS A 99 -5.71 -8.96 -3.01
C LYS A 99 -4.22 -8.93 -3.32
N GLN A 100 -3.37 -8.98 -2.29
CA GLN A 100 -1.91 -9.06 -2.43
C GLN A 100 -1.48 -10.35 -3.15
N GLU A 101 -2.00 -11.50 -2.76
CA GLU A 101 -1.75 -12.77 -3.44
C GLU A 101 -2.18 -12.75 -4.90
N THR A 102 -3.30 -12.08 -5.21
CA THR A 102 -3.78 -11.90 -6.58
C THR A 102 -2.80 -11.07 -7.40
N SER A 103 -2.30 -9.96 -6.87
CA SER A 103 -1.25 -9.15 -7.50
C SER A 103 -0.01 -10.00 -7.82
N TYR A 104 0.50 -10.79 -6.87
CA TYR A 104 1.66 -11.66 -7.11
C TYR A 104 1.42 -12.71 -8.20
N ASN A 105 0.22 -13.29 -8.26
CA ASN A 105 -0.10 -14.30 -9.28
C ASN A 105 -0.29 -13.68 -10.67
N ILE A 106 -0.86 -12.48 -10.75
CA ILE A 106 -0.96 -11.73 -12.01
C ILE A 106 0.45 -11.40 -12.51
N GLU A 107 1.30 -10.84 -11.64
CA GLU A 107 2.69 -10.53 -11.96
C GLU A 107 3.46 -11.76 -12.44
N TYR A 108 3.34 -12.89 -11.74
CA TYR A 108 3.97 -14.15 -12.16
C TYR A 108 3.50 -14.60 -13.55
N LYS A 109 2.23 -14.37 -13.89
CA LYS A 109 1.65 -14.77 -15.17
C LYS A 109 1.99 -13.82 -16.32
N THR A 110 2.01 -12.51 -16.06
CA THR A 110 2.18 -11.48 -17.09
C THR A 110 3.61 -10.99 -17.23
N GLY A 111 4.46 -11.19 -16.22
CA GLY A 111 5.78 -10.58 -16.13
C GLY A 111 5.74 -9.06 -15.87
N ILE A 112 4.56 -8.49 -15.62
CA ILE A 112 4.37 -7.07 -15.39
C ILE A 112 4.38 -6.83 -13.89
N HIS A 113 5.49 -6.27 -13.40
CA HIS A 113 5.66 -5.90 -12.00
C HIS A 113 4.83 -4.66 -11.66
N GLU A 114 3.94 -4.79 -10.69
CA GLU A 114 3.09 -3.68 -10.24
C GLU A 114 3.88 -2.69 -9.38
N ASP A 115 4.87 -3.19 -8.65
CA ASP A 115 5.83 -2.36 -7.95
C ASP A 115 6.76 -1.72 -8.98
N SER A 116 6.58 -0.40 -9.18
CA SER A 116 7.51 0.37 -9.99
C SER A 116 8.95 0.11 -9.53
N VAL A 117 9.89 0.15 -10.46
CA VAL A 117 11.34 0.11 -10.17
C VAL A 117 11.69 1.02 -8.98
N SER A 118 11.01 2.18 -8.88
CA SER A 118 11.12 3.11 -7.75
C SER A 118 10.74 2.51 -6.38
N LYS A 119 9.63 1.77 -6.28
CA LYS A 119 9.18 1.14 -5.02
C LYS A 119 10.10 0.00 -4.58
N ASN A 120 10.59 -0.79 -5.54
CA ASN A 120 11.58 -1.83 -5.28
C ASN A 120 12.92 -1.25 -4.81
N ILE A 121 13.34 -0.14 -5.39
CA ILE A 121 14.53 0.62 -4.96
C ILE A 121 14.33 1.22 -3.57
N SER A 122 13.17 1.82 -3.27
CA SER A 122 12.84 2.34 -1.94
C SER A 122 12.88 1.25 -0.88
N ASN A 123 12.29 0.08 -1.15
CA ASN A 123 12.31 -1.06 -0.23
C ASN A 123 13.74 -1.59 -0.01
N PHE A 124 14.56 -1.64 -1.07
CA PHE A 124 15.97 -1.99 -0.95
C PHE A 124 16.73 -1.02 -0.03
N PHE A 125 16.57 0.29 -0.21
CA PHE A 125 17.20 1.29 0.67
C PHE A 125 16.69 1.22 2.10
N LYS A 126 15.39 0.97 2.31
CA LYS A 126 14.80 0.80 3.64
C LYS A 126 15.42 -0.38 4.40
N ILE A 127 15.53 -1.54 3.75
CA ILE A 127 16.14 -2.75 4.33
C ILE A 127 17.62 -2.51 4.65
N LEU A 128 18.35 -1.84 3.76
CA LEU A 128 19.74 -1.47 4.02
C LEU A 128 19.87 -0.55 5.25
N ASN A 129 18.93 0.38 5.43
CA ASN A 129 18.97 1.32 6.54
C ASN A 129 18.62 0.67 7.89
N GLU A 130 17.62 -0.20 7.90
CA GLU A 130 17.21 -0.96 9.09
C GLU A 130 18.25 -1.98 9.54
N LYS A 131 18.95 -2.64 8.60
CA LYS A 131 19.89 -3.71 8.93
C LYS A 131 21.35 -3.26 9.09
N ILE A 132 21.75 -2.15 8.49
CA ILE A 132 23.17 -1.75 8.40
C ILE A 132 23.44 -0.43 9.15
N HIS A 133 22.41 0.28 9.64
CA HIS A 133 22.52 1.64 10.20
C HIS A 133 23.29 2.56 9.24
N PHE A 134 22.59 3.00 8.20
CA PHE A 134 23.17 3.59 7.00
C PHE A 134 23.72 5.00 7.29
N ASP A 135 25.05 5.09 7.40
CA ASP A 135 25.75 6.37 7.44
C ASP A 135 26.02 6.88 6.02
N GLN A 136 25.86 8.18 5.80
CA GLN A 136 25.85 8.87 4.51
C GLN A 136 27.17 8.67 3.74
N VAL A 137 28.28 8.43 4.45
CA VAL A 137 29.61 8.13 3.89
C VAL A 137 29.66 6.74 3.22
N LYS A 138 28.91 5.75 3.72
CA LYS A 138 28.85 4.39 3.12
C LYS A 138 27.98 4.34 1.87
N ALA A 139 27.04 5.27 1.72
CA ALA A 139 26.21 5.38 0.51
C ALA A 139 27.08 5.70 -0.72
N ASN A 140 28.05 6.62 -0.59
CA ASN A 140 28.99 6.95 -1.66
C ASN A 140 29.86 5.75 -2.05
N THR A 141 30.34 4.97 -1.07
CA THR A 141 31.13 3.75 -1.34
C THR A 141 30.31 2.64 -2.01
N ILE A 142 29.02 2.53 -1.69
CA ILE A 142 28.12 1.57 -2.36
C ILE A 142 27.81 2.04 -3.77
N LEU A 143 27.58 3.34 -3.99
CA LEU A 143 27.42 3.93 -5.32
C LEU A 143 28.67 3.68 -6.20
N GLU A 144 29.87 3.87 -5.63
CA GLU A 144 31.14 3.54 -6.30
C GLU A 144 31.24 2.04 -6.62
N LYS A 145 30.84 1.14 -5.71
CA LYS A 145 30.85 -0.31 -5.97
C LYS A 145 29.78 -0.76 -6.96
N LEU A 146 28.61 -0.12 -6.98
CA LEU A 146 27.56 -0.40 -7.96
C LEU A 146 27.99 0.06 -9.37
N ASN A 147 28.71 1.20 -9.47
CA ASN A 147 29.36 1.62 -10.72
C ASN A 147 30.37 0.58 -11.24
N THR A 148 31.02 -0.19 -10.36
CA THR A 148 31.98 -1.24 -10.77
C THR A 148 31.34 -2.55 -11.22
N LEU A 149 30.03 -2.75 -11.04
CA LEU A 149 29.35 -4.02 -11.35
C LEU A 149 28.94 -4.19 -12.82
N ASN A 150 29.31 -3.26 -13.70
CA ASN A 150 29.02 -3.29 -15.15
C ASN A 150 27.58 -3.74 -15.47
N LEU A 151 26.62 -3.11 -14.78
CA LEU A 151 25.20 -3.26 -15.03
C LEU A 151 24.85 -2.40 -16.24
N GLU A 152 25.16 -2.91 -17.44
CA GLU A 152 24.83 -2.24 -18.70
C GLU A 152 23.35 -1.82 -18.68
N ASN A 153 23.11 -0.52 -18.80
CA ASN A 153 21.81 0.18 -18.87
C ASN A 153 21.13 0.62 -17.56
N LEU A 154 21.77 0.57 -16.39
CA LEU A 154 21.23 1.21 -15.17
C LEU A 154 21.92 2.55 -14.90
N ASP A 155 21.26 3.65 -15.27
CA ASP A 155 21.67 4.99 -14.86
C ASP A 155 21.40 5.19 -13.36
N ILE A 156 22.46 5.05 -12.58
CA ILE A 156 22.43 5.18 -11.12
C ILE A 156 22.00 6.59 -10.69
N ASN A 157 22.26 7.62 -11.49
CA ASN A 157 21.76 8.96 -11.19
C ASN A 157 20.23 9.01 -11.34
N ALA A 158 19.66 8.30 -12.32
CA ALA A 158 18.21 8.18 -12.47
C ALA A 158 17.57 7.42 -11.30
N ILE A 159 18.25 6.40 -10.75
CA ILE A 159 17.83 5.66 -9.56
C ILE A 159 17.80 6.57 -8.32
N VAL A 160 18.90 7.30 -8.08
CA VAL A 160 19.01 8.21 -6.94
C VAL A 160 18.00 9.35 -7.09
N ASP A 161 17.84 9.90 -8.29
CA ASP A 161 16.84 10.92 -8.58
C ASP A 161 15.42 10.42 -8.35
N ALA A 162 15.09 9.19 -8.78
CA ALA A 162 13.79 8.58 -8.55
C ALA A 162 13.51 8.40 -7.05
N TYR A 163 14.51 7.95 -6.28
CA TYR A 163 14.40 7.80 -4.84
C TYR A 163 14.22 9.16 -4.14
N VAL A 164 15.03 10.16 -4.47
CA VAL A 164 14.92 11.51 -3.88
C VAL A 164 13.59 12.19 -4.22
N LYS A 165 13.01 11.87 -5.39
CA LYS A 165 11.70 12.38 -5.82
C LYS A 165 10.52 11.58 -5.26
N SER A 166 10.75 10.41 -4.65
CA SER A 166 9.69 9.54 -4.12
C SER A 166 8.96 10.16 -2.92
N GLU A 167 7.68 9.78 -2.75
CA GLU A 167 6.88 10.21 -1.60
C GLU A 167 7.41 9.60 -0.29
N GLU A 168 7.95 8.40 -0.32
CA GLU A 168 8.61 7.77 0.82
C GLU A 168 9.84 8.56 1.31
N PHE A 169 10.68 9.07 0.40
CA PHE A 169 11.81 9.92 0.79
C PHE A 169 11.34 11.24 1.42
N LYS A 170 10.29 11.85 0.85
CA LYS A 170 9.68 13.08 1.41
C LYS A 170 9.08 12.83 2.79
N SER A 171 8.39 11.71 3.00
CA SER A 171 7.82 11.31 4.30
C SER A 171 8.92 11.08 5.33
N ASN A 172 9.93 10.27 5.01
CA ASN A 172 11.04 9.99 5.94
C ASN A 172 11.83 11.25 6.30
N LYS A 173 12.01 12.18 5.35
CA LYS A 173 12.63 13.48 5.61
C LYS A 173 11.77 14.34 6.53
N SER A 174 10.45 14.34 6.32
CA SER A 174 9.49 15.04 7.19
C SER A 174 9.53 14.50 8.61
N ASP A 175 9.51 13.17 8.78
CA ASP A 175 9.54 12.53 10.09
C ASP A 175 10.85 12.82 10.84
N LEU A 176 11.98 12.81 10.13
CA LEU A 176 13.28 13.17 10.69
C LEU A 176 13.32 14.64 11.12
N ILE A 177 12.78 15.56 10.32
CA ILE A 177 12.69 16.99 10.65
C ILE A 177 11.80 17.19 11.89
N ASN A 178 10.66 16.50 11.95
CA ASN A 178 9.74 16.58 13.08
C ASN A 178 10.40 16.08 14.37
N SER A 179 11.10 14.94 14.31
CA SER A 179 11.85 14.40 15.45
C SER A 179 12.93 15.37 15.95
N LYS A 180 13.71 15.98 15.04
CA LYS A 180 14.73 16.98 15.42
C LYS A 180 14.12 18.26 16.02
N ASN A 181 13.00 18.72 15.48
CA ASN A 181 12.29 19.89 16.03
C ASN A 181 11.77 19.63 17.44
N GLU A 182 11.30 18.41 17.72
CA GLU A 182 10.85 18.01 19.05
C GLU A 182 12.02 17.94 20.05
N GLU A 183 13.17 17.43 19.62
CA GLU A 183 14.40 17.43 20.43
C GLU A 183 14.86 18.86 20.77
N ILE A 184 14.87 19.77 19.80
CA ILE A 184 15.19 21.19 19.99
C ILE A 184 14.23 21.85 20.99
N ARG A 185 12.93 21.54 20.90
CA ARG A 185 11.93 22.07 21.83
C ARG A 185 12.20 21.62 23.26
N ASN A 186 12.44 20.32 23.45
CA ASN A 186 12.75 19.75 24.76
C ASN A 186 14.04 20.33 25.37
N LEU A 187 15.06 20.56 24.55
CA LEU A 187 16.30 21.21 24.98
C LEU A 187 16.06 22.68 25.38
N THR A 188 15.22 23.39 24.63
CA THR A 188 14.85 24.77 24.93
C THR A 188 14.11 24.88 26.26
N GLU A 189 13.17 23.97 26.53
CA GLU A 189 12.44 23.89 27.80
C GLU A 189 13.40 23.64 28.97
N LYS A 190 14.32 22.69 28.85
CA LYS A 190 15.35 22.41 29.87
C LYS A 190 16.26 23.61 30.13
N ILE A 191 16.66 24.34 29.10
CA ILE A 191 17.46 25.57 29.25
C ILE A 191 16.68 26.61 30.04
N ASN A 192 15.41 26.82 29.71
CA ASN A 192 14.55 27.77 30.43
C ASN A 192 14.36 27.39 31.90
N GLU A 193 14.19 26.12 32.22
CA GLU A 193 14.13 25.63 33.61
C GLU A 193 15.43 25.91 34.36
N LEU A 194 16.58 25.64 33.76
CA LEU A 194 17.90 25.91 34.35
C LEU A 194 18.11 27.40 34.60
N VAL A 195 17.73 28.26 33.65
CA VAL A 195 17.82 29.72 33.79
C VAL A 195 16.93 30.21 34.93
N ASN A 196 15.68 29.74 35.01
CA ASN A 196 14.75 30.10 36.08
C ASN A 196 15.26 29.64 37.45
N ASN A 197 15.81 28.42 37.54
CA ASN A 197 16.41 27.90 38.77
C ASN A 197 17.61 28.73 39.22
N TYR A 198 18.49 29.11 38.29
CA TYR A 198 19.65 29.97 38.56
C TYR A 198 19.21 31.35 39.08
N GLN A 199 18.24 32.00 38.43
CA GLN A 199 17.69 33.28 38.85
C GLN A 199 17.07 33.21 40.25
N ASN A 200 16.28 32.16 40.54
CA ASN A 200 15.64 31.95 41.83
C ASN A 200 16.63 31.65 42.97
N GLN A 201 17.75 30.98 42.67
CA GLN A 201 18.82 30.75 43.65
C GLN A 201 19.56 32.05 43.98
N HIS A 202 19.87 32.89 42.98
CA HIS A 202 20.53 34.17 43.22
C HIS A 202 19.66 35.20 43.96
N LEU A 203 18.34 35.20 43.74
CA LEU A 203 17.39 36.03 44.49
C LEU A 203 17.29 35.67 45.99
N LYS A 204 17.65 34.44 46.38
CA LYS A 204 17.67 34.00 47.79
C LYS A 204 18.95 34.40 48.54
N VAL A 205 20.03 34.77 47.83
CA VAL A 205 21.31 35.17 48.44
C VAL A 205 21.36 36.66 48.76
N LEU A 206 20.40 37.45 48.26
CA LEU A 206 20.30 38.91 48.44
C LEU A 206 19.24 39.36 49.46
N LYS A 207 18.65 38.43 50.23
CA LYS A 207 17.77 38.71 51.38
C LYS A 207 18.43 38.25 52.66
#